data_AF-A0A836VUP5-F1
#
_entry.id   AF-A0A836VUP5-F1
#
_cell.length_a   1.000
_cell.length_b   1.000
_cell.length_c   1.000
_cell.angle_alpha   90.00
_cell.angle_beta   90.00
_cell.angle_gamma   90.00
#
_symmetry.space_group_name_H-M   'P 1'
#
loop_
_entity.id
_entity.type
_entity.pdbx_description
1 polymer ?
#
loop_
_entity_poly.entity_id
_entity_poly.type
_entity_poly.pdbx_seq_one_letter_code
_entity_poly.pdbx_strand_id
1 'polypeptide(L)' 'MVPRRVLHPNEPVAIIERRFEPVRTPLGMAVREVHYRRELAPSALPPILTLLTCIFLHGGWMHFLGNMWFLYIFGDNV' A
#
# COMPACT_ATOMS: atom_id res chain seq x y z
N MET A 1 8.27 5.61 6.74
CA MET A 1 8.38 4.26 6.13
C MET A 1 8.30 4.42 4.63
N VAL A 2 9.29 3.98 3.86
CA VAL A 2 9.29 4.09 2.37
C VAL A 2 8.69 2.79 1.78
N PRO A 3 7.76 2.86 0.80
CA PRO A 3 7.21 1.66 0.20
C PRO A 3 8.28 0.77 -0.44
N ARG A 4 8.24 -0.54 -0.16
CA ARG A 4 9.24 -1.50 -0.66
C ARG A 4 9.39 -1.51 -2.18
N ARG A 5 8.29 -1.29 -2.90
CA ARG A 5 8.27 -1.24 -4.38
C ARG A 5 9.03 -0.04 -4.97
N VAL A 6 9.25 1.02 -4.20
CA VAL A 6 10.04 2.17 -4.65
C VAL A 6 11.53 1.82 -4.66
N LEU A 7 12.01 1.12 -3.62
CA LEU A 7 13.42 0.73 -3.51
C LEU A 7 13.75 -0.51 -4.35
N HIS A 8 12.82 -1.45 -4.42
CA HIS A 8 12.99 -2.74 -5.08
C HIS A 8 11.84 -2.97 -6.08
N PRO A 9 11.86 -2.30 -7.25
CA PRO A 9 10.75 -2.34 -8.21
C PRO A 9 10.59 -3.71 -8.90
N ASN A 10 11.70 -4.44 -9.07
CA ASN A 10 11.71 -5.73 -9.78
C ASN A 10 11.68 -6.94 -8.84
N GLU A 11 11.67 -6.73 -7.53
CA GLU A 11 11.63 -7.83 -6.57
C GLU A 11 10.17 -8.22 -6.25
N PRO A 12 9.85 -9.52 -6.21
CA PRO A 12 8.55 -9.97 -5.74
C PRO A 12 8.37 -9.56 -4.27
N VAL A 13 7.26 -8.88 -3.99
CA VAL A 13 6.92 -8.48 -2.62
C VAL A 13 6.15 -9.63 -1.98
N ALA A 14 6.76 -10.29 -1.00
CA ALA A 14 6.12 -11.36 -0.25
C ALA A 14 5.60 -10.85 1.11
N ILE A 15 4.36 -11.20 1.44
CA ILE A 15 3.79 -11.06 2.78
C ILE A 15 3.73 -12.41 3.47
N ILE A 16 3.94 -12.38 4.79
CA ILE A 16 3.82 -13.56 5.64
C ILE A 16 2.43 -13.50 6.27
N GLU A 17 1.55 -14.37 5.80
CA GLU A 17 0.21 -14.52 6.35
C GLU A 17 0.23 -15.61 7.43
N ARG A 18 -0.24 -15.27 8.63
CA ARG A 18 -0.43 -16.24 9.72
C ARG A 18 -1.79 -16.90 9.54
N ARG A 19 -1.80 -18.21 9.34
CA ARG A 19 -3.01 -19.00 9.23
C ARG A 19 -3.08 -20.02 10.36
N PHE A 20 -4.24 -20.08 11.00
CA PHE A 20 -4.54 -21.10 12.00
C PHE A 20 -5.20 -22.29 11.30
N GLU A 21 -4.47 -23.39 11.20
CA GLU A 21 -4.95 -24.61 10.55
C GLU A 21 -5.24 -25.68 11.62
N PRO A 22 -6.40 -26.37 11.56
CA PRO A 22 -6.66 -27.50 12.44
C PRO A 22 -5.80 -28.69 12.00
N VAL A 23 -4.95 -29.18 12.90
CA VAL A 23 -4.07 -30.33 12.67
C VAL A 23 -4.51 -31.46 13.60
N ARG A 24 -4.72 -32.67 13.04
CA ARG A 24 -4.95 -33.86 13.85
C ARG A 24 -3.64 -34.27 14.52
N THR A 25 -3.66 -34.36 15.84
CA THR A 25 -2.57 -34.89 16.67
C THR A 25 -3.03 -36.19 17.35
N PRO A 26 -2.10 -37.00 17.88
CA PRO A 26 -2.45 -38.19 18.67
C PRO A 26 -3.36 -37.88 19.88
N LEU A 27 -3.34 -36.64 20.38
CA LEU A 27 -4.14 -36.15 21.51
C LEU A 27 -5.50 -35.53 21.10
N GLY A 28 -5.84 -35.48 19.81
CA GLY A 28 -7.06 -34.85 19.30
C GLY A 28 -6.79 -33.73 18.29
N MET A 29 -7.77 -32.84 18.08
CA MET A 29 -7.60 -31.68 17.19
C MET A 29 -6.85 -30.56 17.91
N ALA A 30 -5.75 -30.10 17.32
CA ALA A 30 -4.99 -28.94 17.78
C ALA A 30 -4.95 -27.87 16.69
N VAL A 31 -4.75 -26.61 17.06
CA VAL A 31 -4.57 -25.50 16.10
C VAL A 31 -3.08 -25.27 15.94
N ARG A 32 -2.57 -25.32 14.70
CA ARG A 32 -1.19 -24.97 14.38
C ARG A 32 -1.16 -23.61 13.69
N GLU A 33 -0.31 -22.71 14.18
CA GLU A 33 0.04 -21.48 13.47
C GLU A 33 0.98 -21.84 12.32
N VAL A 34 0.54 -21.60 11.09
CA VAL A 34 1.32 -21.80 9.87
C VAL A 34 1.58 -20.44 9.26
N HIS A 35 2.86 -20.15 8.99
CA HIS A 35 3.27 -18.96 8.27
C HIS A 35 3.28 -19.26 6.77
N TYR A 36 2.30 -18.76 6.03
CA TYR A 36 2.26 -18.90 4.58
C TYR A 36 2.93 -17.68 3.93
N ARG A 37 3.85 -17.92 2.99
CA ARG A 37 4.45 -16.87 2.17
C ARG A 37 3.58 -16.65 0.94
N ARG A 38 2.99 -15.47 0.81
CA ARG A 38 2.23 -15.08 -0.37
C ARG A 38 2.93 -13.94 -1.09
N GLU A 39 3.21 -14.14 -2.37
CA GLU A 39 3.72 -13.07 -3.24
C GLU A 39 2.56 -12.20 -3.73
N LEU A 40 2.73 -10.87 -3.64
CA LEU A 40 1.78 -9.91 -4.17
C LEU A 40 1.98 -9.78 -5.68
N ALA A 41 0.86 -9.71 -6.40
CA ALA A 41 0.85 -9.36 -7.81
C ALA A 41 1.63 -8.05 -8.08
N PRO A 42 2.22 -7.89 -9.27
CA PRO A 42 2.87 -6.63 -9.65
C PRO A 42 1.87 -5.46 -9.61
N SER A 43 2.36 -4.26 -9.29
CA SER A 43 1.53 -3.06 -9.32
C SER A 43 1.18 -2.69 -10.76
N ALA A 44 -0.08 -2.31 -11.00
CA ALA A 44 -0.53 -1.90 -12.33
C ALA A 44 0.15 -0.62 -12.83
N LEU A 45 0.53 0.27 -11.90
CA LEU A 45 1.23 1.52 -12.19
C LEU A 45 2.63 1.51 -11.56
N PRO A 46 3.60 2.20 -12.17
CA PRO A 46 4.90 2.44 -11.56
C PRO A 46 4.75 3.22 -10.24
N PRO A 47 5.53 2.90 -9.18
CA PRO A 47 5.46 3.60 -7.90
C PRO A 47 5.68 5.12 -8.01
N ILE A 48 6.54 5.55 -8.96
CA ILE A 48 6.80 6.98 -9.20
C ILE A 48 5.53 7.72 -9.63
N LEU A 49 4.67 7.06 -10.41
CA LEU A 49 3.44 7.66 -10.89
C LEU A 49 2.45 7.80 -9.73
N THR A 50 2.38 6.80 -8.84
CA THR A 50 1.59 6.90 -7.61
C THR A 50 2.03 8.10 -6.77
N LEU A 51 3.35 8.32 -6.61
CA LEU A 51 3.90 9.47 -5.87
C LEU A 51 3.54 10.82 -6.52
N LEU A 52 3.50 10.89 -7.85
CA LEU A 52 3.07 12.10 -8.55
C LEU A 52 1.57 12.33 -8.35
N THR A 53 0.75 11.30 -8.58
CA THR A 53 -0.71 11.42 -8.55
C THR A 53 -1.25 11.69 -7.15
N CYS A 54 -0.56 11.23 -6.09
CA CYS A 54 -1.03 11.47 -4.73
C CYS A 54 -0.92 12.94 -4.31
N ILE A 55 -0.12 13.78 -4.99
CA ILE A 55 -0.05 15.23 -4.76
C ILE A 55 -1.38 15.90 -5.11
N PHE A 56 -2.14 15.31 -6.04
CA PHE A 56 -3.43 15.82 -6.50
C PHE A 56 -4.62 15.10 -5.85
N LEU A 57 -4.37 14.18 -4.91
CA LEU A 57 -5.43 13.47 -4.22
C LEU A 57 -5.99 14.34 -3.10
N HIS A 58 -7.27 14.68 -3.18
CA HIS A 58 -7.93 15.56 -2.21
C HIS A 58 -8.87 14.79 -1.29
N GLY A 59 -8.81 15.10 0.00
CA GLY A 59 -9.62 14.45 1.06
C GLY A 59 -11.04 14.99 1.24
N GLY A 60 -11.48 15.92 0.38
CA GLY A 60 -12.82 16.52 0.45
C GLY A 60 -12.91 17.86 -0.27
N TRP A 61 -14.13 18.38 -0.42
CA TRP A 61 -14.40 19.61 -1.17
C TRP A 61 -13.67 20.84 -0.62
N MET A 62 -13.68 21.03 0.71
CA MET A 62 -12.98 22.15 1.34
C MET A 62 -11.46 22.09 1.11
N HIS A 63 -10.87 20.89 1.18
CA HIS A 63 -9.43 20.70 0.92
C HIS A 63 -9.10 20.97 -0.57
N PHE A 64 -9.92 20.46 -1.50
CA PHE A 64 -9.75 20.72 -2.92
C PHE A 64 -9.86 22.20 -3.28
N LEU A 65 -10.96 22.84 -2.88
CA LEU A 65 -11.20 24.24 -3.18
C LEU A 65 -10.18 25.16 -2.50
N GLY A 66 -9.77 24.85 -1.26
CA GLY A 66 -8.70 25.58 -0.57
C GLY A 66 -7.38 25.52 -1.33
N ASN A 67 -6.97 24.35 -1.83
CA ASN A 67 -5.75 24.21 -2.64
C ASN A 67 -5.86 24.98 -3.97
N MET A 68 -6.99 24.88 -4.67
CA MET A 68 -7.18 25.59 -5.94
C MET A 68 -7.22 27.11 -5.75
N TRP A 69 -7.87 27.57 -4.68
CA TRP A 69 -7.91 29.00 -4.31
C TRP A 69 -6.52 29.53 -3.95
N PHE A 70 -5.72 28.75 -3.21
CA PHE A 70 -4.34 29.08 -2.90
C PHE A 70 -3.50 29.21 -4.18
N LEU A 71 -3.59 28.25 -5.10
CA LEU A 71 -2.90 28.30 -6.39
C LEU A 71 -3.41 29.46 -7.28
N TYR A 72 -4.68 29.82 -7.20
CA TYR A 72 -5.22 30.95 -7.95
C TYR A 72 -4.68 32.31 -7.46
N ILE A 73 -4.48 32.46 -6.15
CA ILE A 73 -3.95 33.71 -5.56
C ILE A 73 -2.43 33.79 -5.67
N PHE A 74 -1.72 32.68 -5.47
CA PHE A 74 -0.27 32.68 -5.30
C PHE A 74 0.49 31.90 -6.38
N GLY A 75 -0.19 31.13 -7.22
CA GLY A 75 0.45 30.27 -8.21
C GLY A 75 1.05 31.02 -9.40
N ASP A 76 0.64 32.26 -9.62
CA ASP A 76 1.17 33.19 -10.63
C ASP A 76 2.26 34.12 -10.09
N ASN A 77 2.56 34.05 -8.79
CA ASN A 77 3.50 34.96 -8.11
C ASN A 77 4.91 34.37 -7.94
N VAL A 78 5.26 33.34 -8.73
CA VAL A 78 6.60 32.72 -8.79
C VAL A 78 7.28 33.08 -10.11
#